data_AF-A0A1H3X835-F1
#
_entry.id   AF-A0A1H3X835-F1
#
_cell.length_a   1.000
_cell.length_b   1.000
_cell.length_c   1.000
_cell.angle_alpha   90.00
_cell.angle_beta   90.00
_cell.angle_gamma   90.00
#
_symmetry.space_group_name_H-M   'P 1'
#
loop_
_entity.id
_entity.type
_entity.pdbx_description
1 polymer ?
#
loop_
_entity_poly.entity_id
_entity_poly.type
_entity_poly.pdbx_seq_one_letter_code
_entity_poly.pdbx_strand_id
1 'polypeptide(L)'
;MSENQTDSDSNGRAIANATGAVKGVRTASETVDGQLVAIDDRAGEQVAELDRVATEVSDLSATIEEVAASSEQVAERSEAAAARSERGRAAAVEAKEVIETVRERSERLATEMSRLDDRIDTIETALAGIDDIARQTNLLALNASIEAARADDDGETEGFGVVADEIKTLAAESQEQADTIESALEQVQAAADETVAQLEKTTEQIEAGADNVANAMDEFEAVAETVEETANDVKQVSTATDDLAESSETIAARSEHVSDRAAEIEDSIVEIRDARGEQTAMLREVEDALSSVSTTRSDAPRLPTGLGGVDDPCDGLIEGGQSVLHADSVDINDAVAQIVVAALTAGHGVSLTPPPGLTRGTLEAAFDGSDDSLNAALREDRLFVLDAFDAWAPNSNVFDLTERSLGEVNAETARRRDDPLLIVGNIAAEIEVLGEEQARAARYENDESVFEATDTVLNVVDGETVDDAFAAFYAGAADQVFRAESAQGTRQLTVAKSPDVTGTPSAPLERTTHNGMIANDR
;
A
#
# COMPACT_ATOMS: atom_id res chain seq x y z
N MET A 1 -58.66 29.06 35.37
CA MET A 1 -57.40 29.79 35.62
C MET A 1 -56.23 28.83 35.84
N SER A 2 -56.42 27.68 36.50
CA SER A 2 -55.37 26.64 36.62
C SER A 2 -55.00 25.95 35.29
N GLU A 3 -55.94 25.59 34.41
CA GLU A 3 -55.63 24.95 33.10
C GLU A 3 -54.79 25.83 32.15
N ASN A 4 -54.92 27.16 32.21
CA ASN A 4 -54.24 28.08 31.30
C ASN A 4 -52.78 28.38 31.73
N GLN A 5 -52.42 28.01 32.96
CA GLN A 5 -51.07 28.19 33.53
C GLN A 5 -50.21 26.96 33.20
N THR A 6 -50.78 25.76 33.32
CA THR A 6 -50.16 24.48 32.92
C THR A 6 -49.82 24.43 31.41
N ASP A 7 -50.66 25.00 30.55
CA ASP A 7 -50.39 25.14 29.11
C ASP A 7 -49.29 26.17 28.79
N SER A 8 -49.13 27.21 29.61
CA SER A 8 -48.07 28.20 29.42
C SER A 8 -46.69 27.63 29.77
N ASP A 9 -46.64 26.75 30.76
CA ASP A 9 -45.38 26.24 31.30
C ASP A 9 -44.83 25.04 30.52
N SER A 10 -45.71 24.17 30.01
CA SER A 10 -45.36 23.12 29.06
C SER A 10 -44.83 23.69 27.72
N ASN A 11 -45.42 24.79 27.25
CA ASN A 11 -44.94 25.50 26.06
C ASN A 11 -43.53 26.08 26.24
N GLY A 12 -43.18 26.59 27.43
CA GLY A 12 -41.83 27.09 27.71
C GLY A 12 -40.74 26.04 27.54
N ARG A 13 -40.97 24.83 28.07
CA ARG A 13 -40.05 23.68 27.93
C ARG A 13 -39.89 23.25 26.47
N ALA A 14 -41.00 23.20 25.74
CA ALA A 14 -40.97 22.85 24.30
C ALA A 14 -40.15 23.85 23.48
N ILE A 15 -40.28 25.15 23.76
CA ILE A 15 -39.53 26.22 23.06
C ILE A 15 -38.04 26.15 23.35
N ALA A 16 -37.67 25.88 24.61
CA ALA A 16 -36.28 25.80 25.02
C ALA A 16 -35.58 24.58 24.38
N ASN A 17 -36.28 23.44 24.31
CA ASN A 17 -35.83 22.25 23.60
C ASN A 17 -35.66 22.50 22.09
N ALA A 18 -36.62 23.20 21.47
CA ALA A 18 -36.54 23.55 20.05
C ALA A 18 -35.36 24.48 19.76
N THR A 19 -35.07 25.43 20.66
CA THR A 19 -33.92 26.34 20.54
C THR A 19 -32.59 25.58 20.60
N GLY A 20 -32.47 24.64 21.54
CA GLY A 20 -31.30 23.76 21.67
C GLY A 20 -31.07 22.91 20.40
N ALA A 21 -32.14 22.34 19.84
CA ALA A 21 -32.09 21.57 18.60
C ALA A 21 -31.63 22.43 17.41
N VAL A 22 -32.17 23.65 17.25
CA VAL A 22 -31.76 24.58 16.18
C VAL A 22 -30.26 24.90 16.24
N LYS A 23 -29.73 25.14 17.44
CA LYS A 23 -28.28 25.38 17.64
C LYS A 23 -27.45 24.14 17.29
N GLY A 24 -27.90 22.95 17.67
CA GLY A 24 -27.25 21.69 17.30
C GLY A 24 -27.18 21.49 15.78
N VAL A 25 -28.26 21.77 15.06
CA VAL A 25 -28.29 21.70 13.58
C VAL A 25 -27.33 22.72 12.97
N ARG A 26 -27.25 23.95 13.52
CA ARG A 26 -26.30 24.98 13.05
C ARG A 26 -24.85 24.51 13.14
N THR A 27 -24.44 23.97 14.29
CA THR A 27 -23.08 23.43 14.48
C THR A 27 -22.79 22.28 13.52
N ALA A 28 -23.77 21.39 13.29
CA ALA A 28 -23.63 20.33 12.31
C ALA A 28 -23.46 20.89 10.89
N SER A 29 -24.23 21.91 10.51
CA SER A 29 -24.09 22.60 9.22
C SER A 29 -22.73 23.28 9.04
N GLU A 30 -22.12 23.83 10.10
CA GLU A 30 -20.75 24.38 10.06
C GLU A 30 -19.69 23.27 9.86
N THR A 31 -19.90 22.12 10.50
CA THR A 31 -19.02 20.96 10.32
C THR A 31 -19.07 20.44 8.87
N VAL A 32 -20.27 20.37 8.28
CA VAL A 32 -20.45 19.96 6.88
C VAL A 32 -19.72 20.90 5.91
N ASP A 33 -19.70 22.21 6.16
CA ASP A 33 -18.92 23.15 5.32
C ASP A 33 -17.43 22.82 5.32
N GLY A 34 -16.86 22.55 6.49
CA GLY A 34 -15.45 22.16 6.60
C GLY A 34 -15.16 20.87 5.85
N GLN A 35 -16.09 19.90 5.89
CA GLN A 35 -15.98 18.66 5.14
C GLN A 35 -16.07 18.90 3.63
N LEU A 36 -16.99 19.76 3.16
CA LEU A 36 -17.15 20.08 1.74
C LEU A 36 -15.89 20.74 1.16
N VAL A 37 -15.27 21.69 1.87
CA VAL A 37 -13.98 22.27 1.45
C VAL A 37 -12.91 21.20 1.31
N ALA A 38 -12.83 20.27 2.26
CA ALA A 38 -11.85 19.21 2.20
C ALA A 38 -12.14 18.18 1.07
N ILE A 39 -13.39 18.00 0.64
CA ILE A 39 -13.73 17.15 -0.51
C ILE A 39 -13.38 17.87 -1.81
N ASP A 40 -13.66 19.18 -1.89
CA ASP A 40 -13.33 20.07 -3.02
C ASP A 40 -11.82 20.05 -3.31
N ASP A 41 -11.01 20.27 -2.27
CA ASP A 41 -9.54 20.21 -2.38
C ASP A 41 -9.05 18.84 -2.89
N ARG A 42 -9.64 17.74 -2.39
CA ARG A 42 -9.27 16.39 -2.81
C ARG A 42 -9.69 16.08 -4.24
N ALA A 43 -10.84 16.57 -4.69
CA ALA A 43 -11.29 16.43 -6.07
C ALA A 43 -10.32 17.15 -7.02
N GLY A 44 -9.91 18.39 -6.67
CA GLY A 44 -8.92 19.15 -7.43
C GLY A 44 -7.53 18.48 -7.46
N GLU A 45 -7.06 17.94 -6.33
CA GLU A 45 -5.82 17.15 -6.27
C GLU A 45 -5.91 15.90 -7.18
N GLN A 46 -7.06 15.23 -7.20
CA GLN A 46 -7.28 14.04 -8.02
C GLN A 46 -7.23 14.36 -9.51
N VAL A 47 -7.82 15.48 -9.96
CA VAL A 47 -7.68 15.95 -11.35
C VAL A 47 -6.22 16.21 -11.70
N ALA A 48 -5.47 16.88 -10.83
CA ALA A 48 -4.05 17.17 -11.08
C ALA A 48 -3.19 15.90 -11.16
N GLU A 49 -3.49 14.86 -10.37
CA GLU A 49 -2.81 13.56 -10.49
C GLU A 49 -3.17 12.85 -11.81
N LEU A 50 -4.42 12.95 -12.27
CA LEU A 50 -4.83 12.34 -13.53
C LEU A 50 -4.16 12.98 -14.74
N ASP A 51 -3.91 14.29 -14.72
CA ASP A 51 -3.12 14.98 -15.75
C ASP A 51 -1.68 14.44 -15.82
N ARG A 52 -1.09 14.11 -14.67
CA ARG A 52 0.24 13.46 -14.61
C ARG A 52 0.18 12.06 -15.19
N VAL A 53 -0.81 11.26 -14.78
CA VAL A 53 -1.01 9.90 -15.33
C VAL A 53 -1.22 9.96 -16.85
N ALA A 54 -1.98 10.91 -17.38
CA ALA A 54 -2.18 11.07 -18.82
C ALA A 54 -0.86 11.38 -19.55
N THR A 55 0.00 12.22 -18.95
CA THR A 55 1.34 12.51 -19.48
C THR A 55 2.21 11.25 -19.47
N GLU A 56 2.24 10.51 -18.35
CA GLU A 56 3.00 9.27 -18.23
C GLU A 56 2.54 8.19 -19.22
N VAL A 57 1.23 8.08 -19.46
CA VAL A 57 0.68 7.16 -20.47
C VAL A 57 1.07 7.58 -21.89
N SER A 58 1.13 8.88 -22.18
CA SER A 58 1.63 9.38 -23.45
C SER A 58 3.11 9.03 -23.66
N ASP A 59 3.95 9.21 -22.64
CA ASP A 59 5.37 8.85 -22.68
C ASP A 59 5.57 7.33 -22.82
N LEU A 60 4.73 6.55 -22.13
CA LEU A 60 4.70 5.09 -22.25
C LEU A 60 4.33 4.65 -23.68
N SER A 61 3.36 5.32 -24.30
CA SER A 61 2.94 5.04 -25.68
C SER A 61 4.09 5.29 -26.67
N ALA A 62 4.83 6.39 -26.51
CA ALA A 62 6.02 6.64 -27.32
C ALA A 62 7.10 5.56 -27.12
N THR A 63 7.31 5.12 -25.88
CA THR A 63 8.27 4.05 -25.56
C THR A 63 7.86 2.72 -26.18
N ILE A 64 6.56 2.40 -26.18
CA ILE A 64 5.99 1.20 -26.83
C ILE A 64 6.29 1.22 -28.33
N GLU A 65 6.07 2.34 -29.00
CA GLU A 65 6.38 2.50 -30.43
C GLU A 65 7.88 2.31 -30.72
N GLU A 66 8.76 2.86 -29.88
CA GLU A 66 10.21 2.67 -30.00
C GLU A 66 10.63 1.21 -29.82
N VAL A 67 10.05 0.51 -28.84
CA VAL A 67 10.33 -0.92 -28.60
C VAL A 67 9.81 -1.78 -29.74
N ALA A 68 8.63 -1.47 -30.29
CA ALA A 68 8.09 -2.16 -31.45
C ALA A 68 9.01 -2.01 -32.68
N ALA A 69 9.42 -0.77 -32.99
CA ALA A 69 10.33 -0.49 -34.10
C ALA A 69 11.71 -1.16 -33.91
N SER A 70 12.24 -1.16 -32.69
CA SER A 70 13.48 -1.85 -32.34
C SER A 70 13.35 -3.37 -32.54
N SER A 71 12.24 -3.95 -32.09
CA SER A 71 11.96 -5.39 -32.24
C SER A 71 11.89 -5.79 -33.71
N GLU A 72 11.21 -5.02 -34.56
CA GLU A 72 11.15 -5.27 -35.99
C GLU A 72 12.55 -5.18 -36.65
N GLN A 73 13.36 -4.21 -36.23
CA GLN A 73 14.74 -4.10 -36.71
C GLN A 73 15.62 -5.28 -36.27
N VAL A 74 15.43 -5.81 -35.06
CA VAL A 74 16.14 -7.02 -34.60
C VAL A 74 15.68 -8.23 -35.40
N ALA A 75 14.38 -8.38 -35.66
CA ALA A 75 13.84 -9.46 -36.49
C ALA A 75 14.47 -9.47 -37.89
N GLU A 76 14.49 -8.32 -38.57
CA GLU A 76 15.11 -8.19 -39.91
C GLU A 76 16.61 -8.55 -39.87
N ARG A 77 17.33 -8.12 -38.83
CA ARG A 77 18.75 -8.45 -38.65
C ARG A 77 18.97 -9.93 -38.38
N SER A 78 18.09 -10.57 -37.62
CA SER A 78 18.13 -12.01 -37.37
C SER A 78 17.89 -12.79 -38.67
N GLU A 79 16.88 -12.44 -39.47
CA GLU A 79 16.67 -13.07 -40.78
C GLU A 79 17.90 -12.92 -41.70
N ALA A 80 18.48 -11.73 -41.74
CA ALA A 80 19.70 -11.48 -42.51
C ALA A 80 20.91 -12.28 -42.00
N ALA A 81 21.02 -12.50 -40.68
CA ALA A 81 22.06 -13.30 -40.07
C ALA A 81 21.87 -14.79 -40.38
N ALA A 82 20.66 -15.34 -40.27
CA ALA A 82 20.33 -16.71 -40.64
C ALA A 82 20.68 -16.99 -42.10
N ALA A 83 20.29 -16.09 -43.01
CA ALA A 83 20.62 -16.19 -44.43
C ALA A 83 22.13 -16.08 -44.72
N ARG A 84 22.90 -15.40 -43.86
CA ARG A 84 24.38 -15.36 -43.95
C ARG A 84 24.99 -16.67 -43.46
N SER A 85 24.49 -17.24 -42.36
CA SER A 85 24.95 -18.53 -41.83
C SER A 85 24.69 -19.66 -42.81
N GLU A 86 23.50 -19.73 -43.42
CA GLU A 86 23.18 -20.73 -44.46
C GLU A 86 24.15 -20.64 -45.65
N ARG A 87 24.45 -19.42 -46.12
CA ARG A 87 25.43 -19.19 -47.19
C ARG A 87 26.85 -19.56 -46.77
N GLY A 88 27.23 -19.27 -45.52
CA GLY A 88 28.52 -19.67 -44.95
C GLY A 88 28.67 -21.19 -44.92
N ARG A 89 27.63 -21.89 -44.46
CA ARG A 89 27.56 -23.36 -44.44
C ARG A 89 27.66 -23.95 -45.85
N ALA A 90 26.92 -23.40 -46.81
CA ALA A 90 27.00 -23.84 -48.21
C ALA A 90 28.41 -23.66 -48.80
N ALA A 91 29.08 -22.54 -48.53
CA ALA A 91 30.45 -22.31 -48.97
C ALA A 91 31.45 -23.27 -48.30
N ALA A 92 31.23 -23.62 -47.03
CA ALA A 92 32.04 -24.61 -46.32
C ALA A 92 31.85 -26.03 -46.91
N VAL A 93 30.63 -26.40 -47.30
CA VAL A 93 30.36 -27.66 -48.03
C VAL A 93 31.12 -27.71 -49.36
N GLU A 94 31.08 -26.64 -50.15
CA GLU A 94 31.84 -26.55 -51.41
C GLU A 94 33.36 -26.66 -51.16
N ALA A 95 33.87 -25.98 -50.13
CA ALA A 95 35.28 -26.07 -49.76
C ALA A 95 35.69 -27.49 -49.37
N LYS A 96 34.80 -28.23 -48.68
CA LYS A 96 35.03 -29.64 -48.33
C LYS A 96 35.17 -30.51 -49.58
N GLU A 97 34.29 -30.35 -50.57
CA GLU A 97 34.37 -31.09 -51.84
C GLU A 97 35.69 -30.82 -52.59
N VAL A 98 36.16 -29.56 -52.56
CA VAL A 98 37.46 -29.20 -53.14
C VAL A 98 38.60 -29.89 -52.39
N ILE A 99 38.58 -29.90 -51.06
CA ILE A 99 39.60 -30.58 -50.24
C ILE A 99 39.61 -32.09 -50.52
N GLU A 100 38.45 -32.73 -50.62
CA GLU A 100 38.33 -34.15 -50.98
C GLU A 100 38.92 -34.44 -52.38
N THR A 101 38.66 -33.55 -53.34
CA THR A 101 39.24 -33.64 -54.69
C THR A 101 40.77 -33.50 -54.68
N VAL A 102 41.30 -32.58 -53.87
CA VAL A 102 42.75 -32.40 -53.74
C VAL A 102 43.38 -33.62 -53.07
N ARG A 103 42.72 -34.21 -52.04
CA ARG A 103 43.16 -35.45 -51.40
C ARG A 103 43.31 -36.58 -52.42
N GLU A 104 42.28 -36.84 -53.22
CA GLU A 104 42.29 -37.90 -54.24
C GLU A 104 43.42 -37.68 -55.28
N ARG A 105 43.67 -36.43 -55.67
CA ARG A 105 44.77 -36.09 -56.58
C ARG A 105 46.14 -36.33 -55.95
N SER A 106 46.32 -36.00 -54.67
CA SER A 106 47.57 -36.25 -53.93
C SER A 106 47.85 -37.75 -53.78
N GLU A 107 46.84 -38.55 -53.42
CA GLU A 107 46.94 -40.01 -53.34
C GLU A 107 47.32 -40.64 -54.68
N ARG A 108 46.72 -40.14 -55.78
CA ARG A 108 47.09 -40.59 -57.13
C ARG A 108 48.52 -40.22 -57.48
N LEU A 109 48.98 -39.02 -57.11
CA LEU A 109 50.35 -38.59 -57.38
C LEU A 109 51.37 -39.44 -56.59
N ALA A 110 51.05 -39.78 -55.34
CA ALA A 110 51.88 -40.70 -54.54
C ALA A 110 51.98 -42.09 -55.20
N THR A 111 50.87 -42.60 -55.74
CA THR A 111 50.86 -43.85 -56.50
C THR A 111 51.71 -43.76 -57.79
N GLU A 112 51.66 -42.63 -58.50
CA GLU A 112 52.48 -42.41 -59.70
C GLU A 112 53.98 -42.31 -59.37
N MET A 113 54.35 -41.72 -58.23
CA MET A 113 55.73 -41.67 -57.76
C MET A 113 56.26 -43.05 -57.37
N SER A 114 55.46 -43.87 -56.67
CA SER A 114 55.84 -45.27 -56.38
C SER A 114 56.08 -46.08 -57.67
N ARG A 115 55.29 -45.85 -58.73
CA ARG A 115 55.54 -46.49 -60.04
C ARG A 115 56.78 -45.96 -60.75
N LEU A 116 57.18 -44.72 -60.49
CA LEU A 116 58.41 -44.15 -61.03
C LEU A 116 59.62 -44.81 -60.36
N ASP A 117 59.56 -44.98 -59.04
CA ASP A 117 60.56 -45.69 -58.25
C ASP A 117 60.79 -47.12 -58.79
N ASP A 118 59.72 -47.92 -58.94
CA ASP A 118 59.80 -49.27 -59.54
C ASP A 118 60.45 -49.28 -60.94
N ARG A 119 60.25 -48.22 -61.73
CA ARG A 119 60.83 -48.09 -63.08
C ARG A 119 62.30 -47.74 -63.02
N ILE A 120 62.72 -46.91 -62.07
CA ILE A 120 64.13 -46.57 -61.86
C ILE A 120 64.89 -47.83 -61.47
N ASP A 121 64.41 -48.60 -60.49
CA ASP A 121 65.00 -49.90 -60.08
C ASP A 121 65.15 -50.88 -61.25
N THR A 122 64.16 -50.91 -62.15
CA THR A 122 64.20 -51.75 -63.36
C THR A 122 65.31 -51.30 -64.33
N ILE A 123 65.51 -49.98 -64.48
CA ILE A 123 66.56 -49.43 -65.34
C ILE A 123 67.94 -49.66 -64.73
N GLU A 124 68.10 -49.47 -63.42
CA GLU A 124 69.35 -49.78 -62.70
C GLU A 124 69.76 -51.24 -62.88
N THR A 125 68.80 -52.17 -62.75
CA THR A 125 69.04 -53.60 -63.00
C THR A 125 69.51 -53.85 -64.44
N ALA A 126 68.95 -53.14 -65.42
CA ALA A 126 69.36 -53.26 -66.82
C ALA A 126 70.75 -52.66 -67.06
N LEU A 127 71.08 -51.53 -66.43
CA LEU A 127 72.40 -50.88 -66.50
C LEU A 127 73.49 -51.75 -65.89
N ALA A 128 73.24 -52.38 -64.74
CA ALA A 128 74.17 -53.35 -64.15
C ALA A 128 74.48 -54.50 -65.14
N GLY A 129 73.47 -54.96 -65.89
CA GLY A 129 73.65 -55.93 -66.97
C GLY A 129 74.47 -55.39 -68.16
N ILE A 130 74.31 -54.11 -68.52
CA ILE A 130 75.10 -53.47 -69.58
C ILE A 130 76.56 -53.31 -69.14
N ASP A 131 76.82 -52.88 -67.91
CA ASP A 131 78.17 -52.80 -67.34
C ASP A 131 78.85 -54.17 -67.30
N ASP A 132 78.11 -55.22 -66.88
CA ASP A 132 78.59 -56.61 -66.94
C ASP A 132 79.00 -57.02 -68.37
N ILE A 133 78.16 -56.74 -69.37
CA ILE A 133 78.44 -57.04 -70.78
C ILE A 133 79.64 -56.23 -71.28
N ALA A 134 79.73 -54.94 -70.94
CA ALA A 134 80.83 -54.08 -71.34
C ALA A 134 82.15 -54.53 -70.71
N ARG A 135 82.15 -54.93 -69.42
CA ARG A 135 83.31 -55.56 -68.75
C ARG A 135 83.73 -56.84 -69.44
N GLN A 136 82.78 -57.71 -69.76
CA GLN A 136 83.06 -58.97 -70.44
C GLN A 136 83.60 -58.73 -71.86
N THR A 137 83.06 -57.74 -72.57
CA THR A 137 83.49 -57.35 -73.92
C THR A 137 84.89 -56.76 -73.91
N ASN A 138 85.20 -55.87 -72.95
CA ASN A 138 86.54 -55.32 -72.74
C ASN A 138 87.56 -56.44 -72.45
N LEU A 139 87.18 -57.44 -71.64
CA LEU A 139 88.04 -58.58 -71.31
C LEU A 139 88.25 -59.51 -72.53
N LEU A 140 87.20 -59.76 -73.33
CA LEU A 140 87.29 -60.47 -74.60
C LEU A 140 88.19 -59.75 -75.61
N ALA A 141 88.02 -58.44 -75.75
CA ALA A 141 88.82 -57.59 -76.61
C ALA A 141 90.29 -57.57 -76.17
N LEU A 142 90.56 -57.46 -74.87
CA LEU A 142 91.91 -57.54 -74.32
C LEU A 142 92.58 -58.89 -74.64
N ASN A 143 91.86 -60.00 -74.45
CA ASN A 143 92.36 -61.33 -74.82
C ASN A 143 92.65 -61.44 -76.33
N ALA A 144 91.80 -60.84 -77.17
CA ALA A 144 91.99 -60.80 -78.62
C ALA A 144 93.20 -59.92 -79.03
N SER A 145 93.39 -58.74 -78.43
CA SER A 145 94.56 -57.88 -78.67
C SER A 145 95.86 -58.59 -78.26
N ILE A 146 95.86 -59.34 -77.14
CA ILE A 146 97.01 -60.15 -76.70
C ILE A 146 97.34 -61.26 -77.71
N GLU A 147 96.32 -61.96 -78.21
CA GLU A 147 96.52 -63.05 -79.17
C GLU A 147 96.94 -62.53 -80.55
N ALA A 148 96.42 -61.37 -80.98
CA ALA A 148 96.87 -60.68 -82.20
C ALA A 148 98.36 -60.27 -82.10
N ALA A 149 98.78 -59.72 -80.95
CA ALA A 149 100.19 -59.39 -80.70
C ALA A 149 101.12 -60.61 -80.61
N ARG A 150 100.58 -61.82 -80.35
CA ARG A 150 101.33 -63.08 -80.38
C ARG A 150 101.45 -63.69 -81.77
N ALA A 151 100.51 -63.41 -82.67
CA ALA A 151 100.47 -63.94 -84.03
C ALA A 151 101.34 -63.15 -85.04
N ASP A 152 101.84 -61.96 -84.67
CA ASP A 152 102.66 -61.09 -85.53
C ASP A 152 104.07 -61.62 -85.87
N ASP A 153 104.48 -62.79 -85.37
CA ASP A 153 105.72 -63.45 -85.80
C ASP A 153 105.59 -64.11 -87.21
N ASP A 154 104.36 -64.25 -87.76
CA ASP A 154 104.07 -64.90 -89.05
C ASP A 154 103.54 -63.97 -90.18
N GLY A 155 103.41 -62.65 -89.95
CA GLY A 155 103.34 -61.64 -91.02
C GLY A 155 101.99 -61.31 -91.70
N GLU A 156 100.82 -61.72 -91.17
CA GLU A 156 99.50 -61.41 -91.78
C GLU A 156 98.41 -60.85 -90.81
N THR A 157 98.72 -60.32 -89.62
CA THR A 157 97.72 -60.02 -88.56
C THR A 157 97.50 -58.57 -88.12
N GLU A 158 98.15 -57.55 -88.70
CA GLU A 158 98.02 -56.14 -88.27
C GLU A 158 96.56 -55.63 -88.22
N GLY A 159 95.66 -56.14 -89.06
CA GLY A 159 94.25 -55.73 -89.06
C GLY A 159 93.42 -56.25 -87.87
N PHE A 160 93.76 -57.39 -87.28
CA PHE A 160 92.98 -58.01 -86.20
C PHE A 160 93.23 -57.34 -84.84
N GLY A 161 94.47 -56.90 -84.60
CA GLY A 161 94.84 -56.14 -83.39
C GLY A 161 94.15 -54.76 -83.34
N VAL A 162 94.06 -54.06 -84.48
CA VAL A 162 93.36 -52.77 -84.58
C VAL A 162 91.88 -52.92 -84.25
N VAL A 163 91.22 -53.98 -84.74
CA VAL A 163 89.80 -54.25 -84.43
C VAL A 163 89.60 -54.58 -82.95
N ALA A 164 90.51 -55.33 -82.34
CA ALA A 164 90.42 -55.66 -80.92
C ALA A 164 90.59 -54.42 -80.02
N ASP A 165 91.51 -53.51 -80.33
CA ASP A 165 91.67 -52.23 -79.61
C ASP A 165 90.47 -51.28 -79.83
N GLU A 166 89.85 -51.29 -81.01
CA GLU A 166 88.59 -50.55 -81.27
C GLU A 166 87.44 -51.10 -80.41
N ILE A 167 87.26 -52.43 -80.35
CA ILE A 167 86.24 -53.07 -79.49
C ILE A 167 86.50 -52.76 -78.01
N LYS A 168 87.76 -52.76 -77.58
CA LYS A 168 88.15 -52.40 -76.22
C LYS A 168 87.77 -50.96 -75.89
N THR A 169 88.01 -50.04 -76.82
CA THR A 169 87.65 -48.62 -76.68
C THR A 169 86.13 -48.45 -76.59
N LEU A 170 85.37 -49.09 -77.49
CA LEU A 170 83.90 -49.07 -77.46
C LEU A 170 83.31 -49.67 -76.17
N ALA A 171 83.94 -50.72 -75.63
CA ALA A 171 83.53 -51.31 -74.36
C ALA A 171 83.79 -50.37 -73.16
N ALA A 172 84.91 -49.66 -73.16
CA ALA A 172 85.21 -48.64 -72.16
C ALA A 172 84.27 -47.41 -72.27
N GLU A 173 83.99 -46.94 -73.49
CA GLU A 173 83.00 -45.88 -73.72
C GLU A 173 81.58 -46.31 -73.29
N SER A 174 81.24 -47.59 -73.47
CA SER A 174 79.95 -48.14 -73.02
C SER A 174 79.83 -48.16 -71.48
N GLN A 175 80.93 -48.45 -70.77
CA GLN A 175 80.99 -48.34 -69.31
C GLN A 175 80.81 -46.90 -68.85
N GLU A 176 81.57 -45.97 -69.44
CA GLU A 176 81.49 -44.55 -69.08
C GLU A 176 80.09 -43.98 -69.31
N GLN A 177 79.41 -44.39 -70.39
CA GLN A 177 78.00 -44.07 -70.62
C GLN A 177 77.07 -44.71 -69.58
N ALA A 178 77.28 -45.97 -69.22
CA ALA A 178 76.49 -46.64 -68.18
C ALA A 178 76.60 -45.91 -66.84
N ASP A 179 77.82 -45.56 -66.40
CA ASP A 179 78.09 -44.79 -65.17
C ASP A 179 77.42 -43.41 -65.20
N THR A 180 77.43 -42.75 -66.36
CA THR A 180 76.76 -41.45 -66.55
C THR A 180 75.25 -41.56 -66.41
N ILE A 181 74.64 -42.63 -66.95
CA ILE A 181 73.19 -42.87 -66.82
C ILE A 181 72.84 -43.25 -65.39
N GLU A 182 73.65 -44.08 -64.72
CA GLU A 182 73.48 -44.44 -63.30
C GLU A 182 73.46 -43.19 -62.41
N SER A 183 74.45 -42.30 -62.56
CA SER A 183 74.50 -41.02 -61.83
C SER A 183 73.30 -40.11 -62.11
N ALA A 184 72.71 -40.19 -63.31
CA ALA A 184 71.50 -39.45 -63.66
C ALA A 184 70.25 -40.06 -63.01
N LEU A 185 70.18 -41.40 -62.90
CA LEU A 185 69.08 -42.10 -62.23
C LEU A 185 69.08 -41.85 -60.73
N GLU A 186 70.25 -41.86 -60.07
CA GLU A 186 70.35 -41.52 -58.64
C GLU A 186 69.77 -40.12 -58.36
N GLN A 187 70.01 -39.15 -59.23
CA GLN A 187 69.43 -37.80 -59.12
C GLN A 187 67.91 -37.80 -59.33
N VAL A 188 67.39 -38.61 -60.25
CA VAL A 188 65.95 -38.75 -60.46
C VAL A 188 65.28 -39.44 -59.27
N GLN A 189 65.91 -40.46 -58.69
CA GLN A 189 65.39 -41.16 -57.52
C GLN A 189 65.37 -40.26 -56.29
N ALA A 190 66.45 -39.51 -56.03
CA ALA A 190 66.47 -38.52 -54.96
C ALA A 190 65.37 -37.45 -55.11
N ALA A 191 65.09 -37.00 -56.35
CA ALA A 191 63.99 -36.07 -56.61
C ALA A 191 62.60 -36.70 -56.44
N ALA A 192 62.45 -38.00 -56.77
CA ALA A 192 61.22 -38.75 -56.54
C ALA A 192 60.94 -38.91 -55.04
N ASP A 193 61.95 -39.29 -54.25
CA ASP A 193 61.88 -39.41 -52.80
C ASP A 193 61.52 -38.10 -52.11
N GLU A 194 62.16 -36.99 -52.53
CA GLU A 194 61.82 -35.65 -52.04
C GLU A 194 60.35 -35.29 -52.34
N THR A 195 59.88 -35.66 -53.54
CA THR A 195 58.48 -35.42 -53.94
C THR A 195 57.50 -36.24 -53.11
N VAL A 196 57.82 -37.50 -52.78
CA VAL A 196 57.02 -38.34 -51.89
C VAL A 196 56.95 -37.74 -50.49
N ALA A 197 58.08 -37.34 -49.90
CA ALA A 197 58.11 -36.70 -48.59
C ALA A 197 57.29 -35.39 -48.55
N GLN A 198 57.27 -34.64 -49.65
CA GLN A 198 56.45 -33.43 -49.77
C GLN A 198 54.95 -33.76 -49.92
N LEU A 199 54.61 -34.85 -50.60
CA LEU A 199 53.24 -35.35 -50.72
C LEU A 199 52.66 -35.83 -49.38
N GLU A 200 53.47 -36.48 -48.54
CA GLU A 200 53.06 -36.88 -47.18
C GLU A 200 52.67 -35.65 -46.36
N LYS A 201 53.53 -34.63 -46.31
CA LYS A 201 53.22 -33.35 -45.62
C LYS A 201 51.98 -32.65 -46.20
N THR A 202 51.82 -32.71 -47.52
CA THR A 202 50.65 -32.13 -48.19
C THR A 202 49.38 -32.86 -47.77
N THR A 203 49.43 -34.18 -47.61
CA THR A 203 48.30 -34.99 -47.15
C THR A 203 47.91 -34.64 -45.71
N GLU A 204 48.88 -34.50 -44.80
CA GLU A 204 48.61 -34.04 -43.43
C GLU A 204 47.94 -32.65 -43.40
N GLN A 205 48.38 -31.73 -44.27
CA GLN A 205 47.78 -30.40 -44.38
C GLN A 205 46.35 -30.43 -44.94
N ILE A 206 46.06 -31.35 -45.87
CA ILE A 206 44.72 -31.56 -46.42
C ILE A 206 43.78 -32.10 -45.35
N GLU A 207 44.23 -33.06 -44.53
CA GLU A 207 43.44 -33.60 -43.41
C GLU A 207 43.11 -32.50 -42.38
N ALA A 208 44.12 -31.74 -41.95
CA ALA A 208 43.89 -30.60 -41.06
C ALA A 208 42.98 -29.54 -41.69
N GLY A 209 43.07 -29.32 -43.00
CA GLY A 209 42.15 -28.46 -43.74
C GLY A 209 40.71 -28.96 -43.71
N ALA A 210 40.51 -30.27 -43.90
CA ALA A 210 39.19 -30.91 -43.85
C ALA A 210 38.55 -30.75 -42.46
N ASP A 211 39.31 -30.98 -41.39
CA ASP A 211 38.84 -30.81 -40.02
C ASP A 211 38.43 -29.37 -39.72
N ASN A 212 39.22 -28.38 -40.18
CA ASN A 212 38.89 -26.97 -40.01
C ASN A 212 37.61 -26.58 -40.75
N VAL A 213 37.38 -27.12 -41.96
CA VAL A 213 36.15 -26.88 -42.71
C VAL A 213 34.95 -27.53 -42.02
N ALA A 214 35.10 -28.75 -41.49
CA ALA A 214 34.05 -29.41 -40.72
C ALA A 214 33.66 -28.59 -39.48
N ASN A 215 34.65 -28.13 -38.71
CA ASN A 215 34.38 -27.25 -37.56
C ASN A 215 33.67 -25.96 -37.98
N ALA A 216 34.04 -25.35 -39.10
CA ALA A 216 33.36 -24.15 -39.60
C ALA A 216 31.89 -24.42 -39.97
N MET A 217 31.58 -25.62 -40.49
CA MET A 217 30.19 -26.02 -40.76
C MET A 217 29.37 -26.09 -39.48
N ASP A 218 29.91 -26.73 -38.43
CA ASP A 218 29.26 -26.87 -37.13
C ASP A 218 29.02 -25.48 -36.47
N GLU A 219 29.99 -24.58 -36.57
CA GLU A 219 29.84 -23.20 -36.07
C GLU A 219 28.75 -22.43 -36.83
N PHE A 220 28.65 -22.57 -38.16
CA PHE A 220 27.57 -21.92 -38.92
C PHE A 220 26.19 -22.48 -38.55
N GLU A 221 26.08 -23.77 -38.24
CA GLU A 221 24.85 -24.38 -37.75
C GLU A 221 24.47 -23.85 -36.37
N ALA A 222 25.42 -23.77 -35.43
CA ALA A 222 25.19 -23.19 -34.10
C ALA A 222 24.77 -21.71 -34.16
N VAL A 223 25.36 -20.91 -35.07
CA VAL A 223 24.92 -19.52 -35.30
C VAL A 223 23.49 -19.49 -35.85
N ALA A 224 23.12 -20.39 -36.77
CA ALA A 224 21.76 -20.43 -37.31
C ALA A 224 20.73 -20.74 -36.21
N GLU A 225 21.00 -21.72 -35.35
CA GLU A 225 20.14 -22.07 -34.20
C GLU A 225 19.99 -20.89 -33.23
N THR A 226 21.09 -20.25 -32.85
CA THR A 226 21.06 -19.07 -31.95
C THR A 226 20.24 -17.92 -32.55
N VAL A 227 20.32 -17.72 -33.86
CA VAL A 227 19.56 -16.69 -34.57
C VAL A 227 18.07 -17.02 -34.63
N GLU A 228 17.70 -18.29 -34.81
CA GLU A 228 16.31 -18.73 -34.73
C GLU A 228 15.71 -18.53 -33.33
N GLU A 229 16.47 -18.87 -32.28
CA GLU A 229 16.07 -18.57 -30.89
C GLU A 229 15.86 -17.07 -30.68
N THR A 230 16.80 -16.24 -31.14
CA THR A 230 16.69 -14.78 -31.07
C THR A 230 15.44 -14.25 -31.79
N ALA A 231 15.10 -14.81 -32.96
CA ALA A 231 13.89 -14.43 -33.67
C ALA A 231 12.61 -14.79 -32.91
N ASN A 232 12.59 -15.94 -32.23
CA ASN A 232 11.48 -16.35 -31.38
C ASN A 232 11.35 -15.44 -30.13
N ASP A 233 12.46 -15.04 -29.53
CA ASP A 233 12.46 -14.11 -28.39
C ASP A 233 11.92 -12.74 -28.79
N VAL A 234 12.34 -12.22 -29.95
CA VAL A 234 11.82 -10.95 -30.49
C VAL A 234 10.31 -11.02 -30.73
N LYS A 235 9.78 -12.16 -31.17
CA LYS A 235 8.33 -12.36 -31.33
C LYS A 235 7.58 -12.31 -29.99
N GLN A 236 8.18 -12.86 -28.93
CA GLN A 236 7.63 -12.76 -27.58
C GLN A 236 7.63 -11.32 -27.08
N VAL A 237 8.72 -10.58 -27.32
CA VAL A 237 8.80 -9.14 -27.01
C VAL A 237 7.70 -8.37 -27.73
N SER A 238 7.51 -8.60 -29.03
CA SER A 238 6.43 -7.95 -29.81
C SER A 238 5.05 -8.22 -29.20
N THR A 239 4.77 -9.47 -28.79
CA THR A 239 3.49 -9.81 -28.15
C THR A 239 3.30 -9.07 -26.82
N ALA A 240 4.36 -9.02 -26.00
CA ALA A 240 4.31 -8.28 -24.74
C ALA A 240 4.18 -6.76 -24.95
N THR A 241 4.75 -6.22 -26.04
CA THR A 241 4.59 -4.81 -26.43
C THR A 241 3.14 -4.51 -26.84
N ASP A 242 2.48 -5.42 -27.58
CA ASP A 242 1.05 -5.29 -27.92
C ASP A 242 0.17 -5.29 -26.66
N ASP A 243 0.42 -6.21 -25.72
CA ASP A 243 -0.29 -6.28 -24.43
C ASP A 243 -0.10 -4.97 -23.61
N LEU A 244 1.10 -4.39 -23.67
CA LEU A 244 1.41 -3.14 -22.98
C LEU A 244 0.68 -1.94 -23.61
N ALA A 245 0.47 -1.95 -24.93
CA ALA A 245 -0.32 -0.95 -25.62
C ALA A 245 -1.79 -1.01 -25.18
N GLU A 246 -2.40 -2.20 -25.15
CA GLU A 246 -3.78 -2.39 -24.69
C GLU A 246 -3.95 -1.96 -23.21
N SER A 247 -2.97 -2.30 -22.36
CA SER A 247 -2.96 -1.86 -20.97
C SER A 247 -2.86 -0.34 -20.85
N SER A 248 -2.06 0.32 -21.68
CA SER A 248 -1.90 1.77 -21.69
C SER A 248 -3.20 2.48 -22.08
N GLU A 249 -3.87 1.99 -23.12
CA GLU A 249 -5.20 2.48 -23.53
C GLU A 249 -6.23 2.31 -22.41
N THR A 250 -6.21 1.17 -21.72
CA THR A 250 -7.10 0.91 -20.59
C THR A 250 -6.83 1.85 -19.42
N ILE A 251 -5.57 2.18 -19.14
CA ILE A 251 -5.20 3.14 -18.10
C ILE A 251 -5.69 4.54 -18.49
N ALA A 252 -5.46 4.98 -19.73
CA ALA A 252 -5.96 6.27 -20.21
C ALA A 252 -7.48 6.40 -20.04
N ALA A 253 -8.24 5.41 -20.52
CA ALA A 253 -9.70 5.41 -20.41
C ALA A 253 -10.19 5.41 -18.95
N ARG A 254 -9.51 4.67 -18.06
CA ARG A 254 -9.82 4.69 -16.62
C ARG A 254 -9.51 6.04 -16.00
N SER A 255 -8.42 6.69 -16.40
CA SER A 255 -8.06 8.01 -15.91
C SER A 255 -9.08 9.07 -16.33
N GLU A 256 -9.54 9.05 -17.58
CA GLU A 256 -10.64 9.90 -18.05
C GLU A 256 -11.90 9.69 -17.21
N HIS A 257 -12.30 8.44 -16.98
CA HIS A 257 -13.45 8.12 -16.12
C HIS A 257 -13.32 8.63 -14.68
N VAL A 258 -12.12 8.64 -14.10
CA VAL A 258 -11.90 9.20 -12.76
C VAL A 258 -11.95 10.72 -12.80
N SER A 259 -11.49 11.35 -13.89
CA SER A 259 -11.56 12.80 -14.10
C SER A 259 -13.01 13.28 -14.18
N ASP A 260 -13.83 12.60 -14.98
CA ASP A 260 -15.27 12.88 -15.09
C ASP A 260 -15.96 12.78 -13.73
N ARG A 261 -15.63 11.74 -12.94
CA ARG A 261 -16.18 11.57 -11.60
C ARG A 261 -15.72 12.64 -10.61
N ALA A 262 -14.50 13.18 -10.77
CA ALA A 262 -14.04 14.29 -9.95
C ALA A 262 -14.83 15.56 -10.28
N ALA A 263 -15.12 15.83 -11.55
CA ALA A 263 -16.00 16.93 -11.96
C ALA A 263 -17.44 16.76 -11.43
N GLU A 264 -18.00 15.55 -11.47
CA GLU A 264 -19.32 15.26 -10.86
C GLU A 264 -19.34 15.52 -9.33
N ILE A 265 -18.22 15.27 -8.64
CA ILE A 265 -18.08 15.58 -7.22
C ILE A 265 -18.09 17.10 -6.99
N GLU A 266 -17.38 17.87 -7.82
CA GLU A 266 -17.38 19.34 -7.74
C GLU A 266 -18.79 19.90 -7.93
N ASP A 267 -19.55 19.41 -8.92
CA ASP A 267 -20.95 19.79 -9.13
C ASP A 267 -21.83 19.43 -7.92
N SER A 268 -21.65 18.23 -7.35
CA SER A 268 -22.37 17.79 -6.16
C SER A 268 -22.07 18.67 -4.94
N ILE A 269 -20.83 19.15 -4.78
CA ILE A 269 -20.45 20.07 -3.71
C ILE A 269 -21.21 21.39 -3.85
N VAL A 270 -21.38 21.91 -5.06
CA VAL A 270 -22.15 23.14 -5.30
C VAL A 270 -23.61 22.94 -4.88
N GLU A 271 -24.23 21.84 -5.29
CA GLU A 271 -25.62 21.54 -4.91
C GLU A 271 -25.80 21.42 -3.38
N ILE A 272 -24.86 20.77 -2.69
CA ILE A 272 -24.91 20.64 -1.22
C ILE A 272 -24.73 22.02 -0.56
N ARG A 273 -23.81 22.85 -1.06
CA ARG A 273 -23.59 24.22 -0.53
C ARG A 273 -24.87 25.05 -0.66
N ASP A 274 -25.59 24.94 -1.78
CA ASP A 274 -26.86 25.65 -1.99
C ASP A 274 -27.96 25.16 -1.04
N ALA A 275 -28.18 23.85 -0.95
CA ALA A 275 -29.17 23.26 -0.03
C ALA A 275 -28.89 23.62 1.44
N ARG A 276 -27.60 23.65 1.83
CA ARG A 276 -27.17 24.06 3.16
C ARG A 276 -27.39 25.55 3.40
N GLY A 277 -27.21 26.39 2.38
CA GLY A 277 -27.58 27.80 2.41
C GLY A 277 -29.06 28.01 2.75
N GLU A 278 -29.95 27.26 2.09
CA GLU A 278 -31.39 27.26 2.38
C GLU A 278 -31.70 26.75 3.78
N GLN A 279 -31.08 25.64 4.21
CA GLN A 279 -31.23 25.10 5.57
C GLN A 279 -30.86 26.14 6.64
N THR A 280 -29.75 26.85 6.44
CA THR A 280 -29.30 27.89 7.37
C THR A 280 -30.29 29.05 7.42
N ALA A 281 -30.93 29.40 6.30
CA ALA A 281 -31.98 30.41 6.26
C ALA A 281 -33.23 29.95 7.05
N MET A 282 -33.69 28.72 6.84
CA MET A 282 -34.84 28.14 7.58
C MET A 282 -34.57 28.08 9.09
N LEU A 283 -33.36 27.70 9.50
CA LEU A 283 -33.01 27.65 10.93
C LEU A 283 -33.05 29.01 11.60
N ARG A 284 -32.70 30.10 10.89
CA ARG A 284 -32.84 31.46 11.40
C ARG A 284 -34.31 31.83 11.58
N GLU A 285 -35.18 31.49 10.63
CA GLU A 285 -36.62 31.73 10.74
C GLU A 285 -37.24 30.99 11.93
N VAL A 286 -36.84 29.73 12.16
CA VAL A 286 -37.27 28.97 13.34
C VAL A 286 -36.77 29.62 14.63
N GLU A 287 -35.50 30.04 14.69
CA GLU A 287 -34.94 30.73 15.87
C GLU A 287 -35.68 32.05 16.18
N ASP A 288 -36.01 32.83 15.15
CA ASP A 288 -36.80 34.06 15.28
C ASP A 288 -38.22 33.76 15.79
N ALA A 289 -38.86 32.72 15.25
CA ALA A 289 -40.18 32.29 15.69
C ALA A 289 -40.17 31.83 17.16
N LEU A 290 -39.20 30.99 17.56
CA LEU A 290 -39.05 30.53 18.95
C LEU A 290 -38.79 31.68 19.92
N SER A 291 -37.94 32.62 19.52
CA SER A 291 -37.64 33.83 20.31
C SER A 291 -38.87 34.71 20.52
N SER A 292 -39.81 34.72 19.58
CA SER A 292 -41.06 35.48 19.70
C SER A 292 -42.09 34.88 20.67
N VAL A 293 -41.97 33.59 20.99
CA VAL A 293 -42.92 32.85 21.87
C VAL A 293 -42.38 32.68 23.30
N SER A 294 -41.07 32.84 23.52
CA SER A 294 -40.45 32.74 24.85
C SER A 294 -41.06 33.74 25.84
N THR A 295 -41.93 33.26 26.73
CA THR A 295 -42.49 34.04 27.84
C THR A 295 -41.47 34.03 28.97
N THR A 296 -40.82 35.17 29.23
CA THR A 296 -39.90 35.31 30.36
C THR A 296 -40.64 35.06 31.67
N ARG A 297 -40.34 33.94 32.36
CA ARG A 297 -40.98 33.52 33.62
C ARG A 297 -40.38 34.22 34.86
N SER A 298 -40.08 35.51 34.72
CA SER A 298 -39.42 36.36 35.73
C SER A 298 -40.20 36.43 37.06
N ASP A 299 -41.54 36.45 36.99
CA ASP A 299 -42.43 36.58 38.15
C ASP A 299 -42.85 35.24 38.81
N ALA A 300 -42.24 34.11 38.45
CA ALA A 300 -42.59 32.81 39.05
C ALA A 300 -42.08 32.66 40.51
N PRO A 301 -42.79 31.90 41.36
CA PRO A 301 -42.33 31.55 42.70
C PRO A 301 -40.95 30.89 42.67
N ARG A 302 -40.21 30.97 43.78
CA ARG A 302 -38.83 30.49 43.86
C ARG A 302 -38.67 29.44 44.95
N LEU A 303 -38.01 28.35 44.59
CA LEU A 303 -37.64 27.26 45.47
C LEU A 303 -36.25 27.53 46.07
N PRO A 304 -36.12 27.69 47.40
CA PRO A 304 -34.83 27.89 48.05
C PRO A 304 -33.90 26.70 47.86
N THR A 305 -32.62 26.98 47.65
CA THR A 305 -31.57 25.96 47.43
C THR A 305 -30.68 25.72 48.63
N GLY A 306 -30.68 26.63 49.62
CA GLY A 306 -29.73 26.62 50.72
C GLY A 306 -28.32 27.06 50.30
N LEU A 307 -28.12 27.40 49.02
CA LEU A 307 -26.85 27.86 48.48
C LEU A 307 -26.89 29.38 48.32
N GLY A 308 -26.07 30.12 49.07
CA GLY A 308 -25.99 31.58 48.93
C GLY A 308 -25.65 32.04 47.50
N GLY A 309 -24.90 31.23 46.73
CA GLY A 309 -24.61 31.50 45.32
C GLY A 309 -25.78 31.38 44.34
N VAL A 310 -26.92 30.84 44.78
CA VAL A 310 -28.17 30.79 44.00
C VAL A 310 -29.22 31.66 44.67
N ASP A 311 -29.41 31.51 45.98
CA ASP A 311 -30.47 32.18 46.73
C ASP A 311 -30.23 33.69 46.85
N ASP A 312 -29.01 34.17 47.10
CA ASP A 312 -28.73 35.62 47.19
C ASP A 312 -28.94 36.35 45.85
N PRO A 313 -28.45 35.84 44.70
CA PRO A 313 -28.64 36.52 43.42
C PRO A 313 -29.97 36.24 42.73
N CYS A 314 -30.56 35.05 42.90
CA CYS A 314 -31.73 34.60 42.13
C CYS A 314 -32.99 34.32 42.96
N ASP A 315 -32.91 34.44 44.30
CA ASP A 315 -33.98 34.09 45.24
C ASP A 315 -34.37 32.59 45.19
N GLY A 316 -33.51 31.75 44.59
CA GLY A 316 -33.72 30.31 44.43
C GLY A 316 -33.91 29.84 42.98
N LEU A 317 -34.35 28.59 42.83
CA LEU A 317 -34.72 28.00 41.54
C LEU A 317 -36.13 28.48 41.14
N ILE A 318 -36.37 28.68 39.85
CA ILE A 318 -37.71 28.98 39.35
C ILE A 318 -38.62 27.76 39.55
N GLU A 319 -39.68 27.88 40.35
CA GLU A 319 -40.65 26.81 40.51
C GLU A 319 -41.32 26.46 39.16
N GLY A 320 -41.38 25.17 38.84
CA GLY A 320 -41.85 24.70 37.53
C GLY A 320 -40.88 24.97 36.36
N GLY A 321 -39.72 25.58 36.64
CA GLY A 321 -38.69 25.93 35.67
C GLY A 321 -37.65 24.82 35.49
N GLN A 322 -36.77 25.03 34.51
CA GLN A 322 -35.62 24.16 34.26
C GLN A 322 -34.32 24.88 34.55
N SER A 323 -33.51 24.30 35.42
CA SER A 323 -32.22 24.82 35.81
C SER A 323 -31.13 23.82 35.48
N VAL A 324 -29.93 24.32 35.19
CA VAL A 324 -28.72 23.50 34.98
C VAL A 324 -27.67 23.93 35.99
N LEU A 325 -27.11 22.96 36.70
CA LEU A 325 -25.89 23.11 37.48
C LEU A 325 -24.77 22.39 36.73
N HIS A 326 -23.88 23.16 36.11
CA HIS A 326 -22.72 22.66 35.39
C HIS A 326 -21.50 22.65 36.31
N ALA A 327 -20.88 21.50 36.51
CA ALA A 327 -19.69 21.33 37.34
C ALA A 327 -18.44 21.16 36.47
N ASP A 328 -17.51 22.10 36.58
CA ASP A 328 -16.24 22.10 35.84
C ASP A 328 -15.12 21.55 36.73
N SER A 329 -14.95 20.21 36.75
CA SER A 329 -13.95 19.51 37.59
C SER A 329 -14.05 19.86 39.09
N VAL A 330 -15.27 20.15 39.58
CA VAL A 330 -15.56 20.47 40.98
C VAL A 330 -16.53 19.46 41.58
N ASP A 331 -16.21 18.98 42.78
CA ASP A 331 -17.09 18.17 43.60
C ASP A 331 -18.29 18.99 44.11
N ILE A 332 -19.47 18.64 43.59
CA ILE A 332 -20.78 19.27 43.86
C ILE A 332 -21.69 18.45 44.79
N ASN A 333 -21.22 17.32 45.34
CA ASN A 333 -22.07 16.42 46.12
C ASN A 333 -22.67 17.11 47.35
N ASP A 334 -21.86 17.90 48.07
CA ASP A 334 -22.31 18.69 49.23
C ASP A 334 -23.38 19.73 48.82
N ALA A 335 -23.25 20.33 47.62
CA ALA A 335 -24.17 21.32 47.10
C ALA A 335 -25.52 20.69 46.71
N VAL A 336 -25.48 19.54 46.01
CA VAL A 336 -26.68 18.77 45.68
C VAL A 336 -27.40 18.33 46.95
N ALA A 337 -26.67 17.85 47.97
CA ALA A 337 -27.26 17.44 49.24
C ALA A 337 -27.98 18.61 49.96
N GLN A 338 -27.38 19.81 49.96
CA GLN A 338 -28.00 21.01 50.52
C GLN A 338 -29.27 21.42 49.78
N ILE A 339 -29.24 21.42 48.43
CA ILE A 339 -30.42 21.70 47.59
C ILE A 339 -31.57 20.75 47.92
N VAL A 340 -31.27 19.45 48.06
CA VAL A 340 -32.27 18.43 48.40
C VAL A 340 -32.91 18.71 49.77
N VAL A 341 -32.10 19.00 50.79
CA VAL A 341 -32.61 19.29 52.15
C VAL A 341 -33.39 20.61 52.18
N ALA A 342 -32.92 21.64 51.47
CA ALA A 342 -33.61 22.91 51.37
C ALA A 342 -35.00 22.76 50.72
N ALA A 343 -35.11 22.00 49.64
CA ALA A 343 -36.38 21.71 48.99
C ALA A 343 -37.33 20.94 49.91
N LEU A 344 -36.85 19.89 50.59
CA LEU A 344 -37.65 19.12 51.57
C LEU A 344 -38.16 19.98 52.73
N THR A 345 -37.34 20.93 53.19
CA THR A 345 -37.69 21.87 54.27
C THR A 345 -38.69 22.93 53.79
N ALA A 346 -38.60 23.32 52.52
CA ALA A 346 -39.57 24.20 51.85
C ALA A 346 -40.89 23.50 51.50
N GLY A 347 -41.06 22.23 51.88
CA GLY A 347 -42.29 21.48 51.67
C GLY A 347 -42.44 20.89 50.27
N HIS A 348 -41.33 20.70 49.55
CA HIS A 348 -41.32 20.00 48.27
C HIS A 348 -40.92 18.54 48.45
N GLY A 349 -41.47 17.65 47.64
CA GLY A 349 -40.90 16.31 47.47
C GLY A 349 -39.63 16.38 46.62
N VAL A 350 -38.75 15.38 46.72
CA VAL A 350 -37.53 15.34 45.92
C VAL A 350 -37.39 13.99 45.22
N SER A 351 -37.17 14.03 43.91
CA SER A 351 -36.72 12.88 43.13
C SER A 351 -35.25 13.10 42.77
N LEU A 352 -34.37 12.30 43.35
CA LEU A 352 -32.92 12.46 43.26
C LEU A 352 -32.30 11.30 42.51
N THR A 353 -31.67 11.58 41.37
CA THR A 353 -30.67 10.70 40.77
C THR A 353 -29.29 11.17 41.28
N PRO A 354 -28.70 10.48 42.28
CA PRO A 354 -27.51 10.98 42.96
C PRO A 354 -26.29 10.94 42.04
N PRO A 355 -25.38 11.94 42.12
CA PRO A 355 -24.07 11.81 41.52
C PRO A 355 -23.26 10.65 42.11
N PRO A 356 -22.30 10.05 41.38
CA PRO A 356 -21.53 8.89 41.84
C PRO A 356 -20.87 9.07 43.22
N GLY A 357 -20.49 10.30 43.57
CA GLY A 357 -19.87 10.63 44.85
C GLY A 357 -20.83 10.99 45.98
N LEU A 358 -22.13 11.13 45.71
CA LEU A 358 -23.13 11.51 46.71
C LEU A 358 -23.55 10.29 47.51
N THR A 359 -22.87 10.08 48.64
CA THR A 359 -23.17 8.98 49.54
C THR A 359 -24.36 9.27 50.46
N ARG A 360 -24.98 8.20 50.97
CA ARG A 360 -25.99 8.30 52.03
C ARG A 360 -25.50 9.12 53.22
N GLY A 361 -24.25 8.94 53.66
CA GLY A 361 -23.69 9.68 54.79
C GLY A 361 -23.55 11.18 54.51
N THR A 362 -23.23 11.56 53.27
CA THR A 362 -23.20 12.96 52.83
C THR A 362 -24.60 13.58 52.89
N LEU A 363 -25.63 12.86 52.44
CA LEU A 363 -27.00 13.35 52.50
C LEU A 363 -27.53 13.38 53.95
N GLU A 364 -27.24 12.38 54.77
CA GLU A 364 -27.60 12.38 56.21
C GLU A 364 -26.97 13.57 56.95
N ALA A 365 -25.70 13.86 56.68
CA ALA A 365 -25.01 15.01 57.27
C ALA A 365 -25.62 16.36 56.84
N ALA A 366 -26.26 16.43 55.66
CA ALA A 366 -26.96 17.64 55.22
C ALA A 366 -28.26 17.90 56.02
N PHE A 367 -28.85 16.88 56.65
CA PHE A 367 -29.98 17.05 57.58
C PHE A 367 -29.56 17.55 58.97
N ASP A 368 -28.27 17.55 59.31
CA ASP A 368 -27.80 17.99 60.63
C ASP A 368 -28.13 19.47 60.86
N GLY A 369 -29.03 19.74 61.82
CA GLY A 369 -29.54 21.07 62.12
C GLY A 369 -30.88 21.41 61.49
N SER A 370 -31.46 20.51 60.69
CA SER A 370 -32.87 20.53 60.30
C SER A 370 -33.75 19.82 61.34
N ASP A 371 -35.04 20.14 61.39
CA ASP A 371 -36.03 19.43 62.23
C ASP A 371 -36.46 18.08 61.60
N ASP A 372 -35.81 17.64 60.52
CA ASP A 372 -36.15 16.47 59.71
C ASP A 372 -35.00 15.45 59.66
N SER A 373 -35.21 14.29 59.04
CA SER A 373 -34.16 13.29 58.85
C SER A 373 -34.31 12.53 57.54
N LEU A 374 -33.19 12.04 56.98
CA LEU A 374 -33.20 11.24 55.76
C LEU A 374 -34.17 10.03 55.85
N ASN A 375 -34.19 9.34 56.99
CA ASN A 375 -35.08 8.19 57.19
C ASN A 375 -36.55 8.58 57.24
N ALA A 376 -36.88 9.75 57.79
CA ALA A 376 -38.26 10.26 57.80
C ALA A 376 -38.69 10.63 56.38
N ALA A 377 -37.87 11.40 55.65
CA ALA A 377 -38.15 11.80 54.27
C ALA A 377 -38.36 10.60 53.32
N LEU A 378 -37.53 9.55 53.45
CA LEU A 378 -37.68 8.31 52.69
C LEU A 378 -38.94 7.50 53.09
N ARG A 379 -39.34 7.52 54.37
CA ARG A 379 -40.49 6.73 54.86
C ARG A 379 -41.83 7.43 54.56
N GLU A 380 -41.82 8.75 54.46
CA GLU A 380 -43.01 9.59 54.30
C GLU A 380 -43.23 10.02 52.85
N ASP A 381 -42.65 9.28 51.88
CA ASP A 381 -42.81 9.53 50.45
C ASP A 381 -42.45 10.97 50.02
N ARG A 382 -41.50 11.59 50.73
CA ARG A 382 -40.98 12.95 50.46
C ARG A 382 -39.65 12.94 49.71
N LEU A 383 -38.83 11.90 49.86
CA LEU A 383 -37.61 11.70 49.09
C LEU A 383 -37.65 10.37 48.36
N PHE A 384 -37.36 10.40 47.06
CA PHE A 384 -37.24 9.25 46.18
C PHE A 384 -35.82 9.26 45.60
N VAL A 385 -35.05 8.20 45.86
CA VAL A 385 -33.68 8.06 45.35
C VAL A 385 -33.69 7.07 44.19
N LEU A 386 -33.25 7.52 43.03
CA LEU A 386 -33.12 6.76 41.81
C LEU A 386 -31.65 6.33 41.69
N ASP A 387 -31.33 5.19 42.28
CA ASP A 387 -29.96 4.70 42.39
C ASP A 387 -29.51 4.05 41.08
N ALA A 388 -28.64 4.77 40.35
CA ALA A 388 -28.03 4.34 39.11
C ALA A 388 -26.80 3.43 39.33
N PHE A 389 -26.24 3.40 40.55
CA PHE A 389 -24.93 2.82 40.83
C PHE A 389 -24.94 1.69 41.87
N ASP A 390 -26.12 1.25 42.31
CA ASP A 390 -26.29 0.26 43.39
C ASP A 390 -25.48 0.64 44.66
N ALA A 391 -25.48 1.94 44.98
CA ALA A 391 -24.72 2.52 46.09
C ALA A 391 -25.58 2.77 47.35
N TRP A 392 -26.91 2.60 47.26
CA TRP A 392 -27.87 2.92 48.30
C TRP A 392 -28.56 1.66 48.84
N ALA A 393 -28.67 1.56 50.17
CA ALA A 393 -29.32 0.43 50.81
C ALA A 393 -30.83 0.37 50.45
N PRO A 394 -31.39 -0.83 50.19
CA PRO A 394 -32.78 -0.98 49.78
C PRO A 394 -33.78 -0.34 50.75
N ASN A 395 -34.69 0.45 50.22
CA ASN A 395 -35.78 1.13 50.93
C ASN A 395 -37.01 1.21 50.01
N SER A 396 -38.21 1.45 50.55
CA SER A 396 -39.43 1.59 49.74
C SER A 396 -39.37 2.70 48.70
N ASN A 397 -38.54 3.73 48.92
CA ASN A 397 -38.31 4.86 48.02
C ASN A 397 -36.86 4.99 47.54
N VAL A 398 -36.09 3.89 47.59
CA VAL A 398 -34.82 3.76 46.86
C VAL A 398 -35.06 2.79 45.72
N PHE A 399 -34.95 3.27 44.49
CA PHE A 399 -35.24 2.52 43.28
C PHE A 399 -33.95 2.25 42.53
N ASP A 400 -33.65 0.97 42.30
CA ASP A 400 -32.52 0.55 41.47
C ASP A 400 -32.86 0.71 39.99
N LEU A 401 -32.14 1.61 39.31
CA LEU A 401 -32.34 1.89 37.88
C LEU A 401 -31.67 0.85 36.97
N THR A 402 -30.86 -0.06 37.51
CA THR A 402 -30.35 -1.22 36.75
C THR A 402 -31.40 -2.31 36.62
N GLU A 403 -32.40 -2.34 37.51
CA GLU A 403 -33.47 -3.33 37.52
C GLU A 403 -34.81 -2.79 37.00
N ARG A 404 -35.04 -1.48 37.06
CA ARG A 404 -36.31 -0.84 36.67
C ARG A 404 -36.08 0.32 35.71
N SER A 405 -36.99 0.49 34.74
CA SER A 405 -36.87 1.60 33.81
C SER A 405 -37.18 2.95 34.49
N LEU A 406 -36.54 4.01 34.00
CA LEU A 406 -36.73 5.37 34.51
C LEU A 406 -38.20 5.81 34.44
N GLY A 407 -38.91 5.48 33.34
CA GLY A 407 -40.33 5.78 33.19
C GLY A 407 -41.22 5.10 34.23
N GLU A 408 -40.96 3.83 34.56
CA GLU A 408 -41.70 3.11 35.61
C GLU A 408 -41.45 3.69 37.01
N VAL A 409 -40.23 4.15 37.27
CA VAL A 409 -39.87 4.78 38.54
C VAL A 409 -40.51 6.17 38.64
N ASN A 410 -40.45 6.98 37.58
CA ASN A 410 -41.07 8.30 37.55
C ASN A 410 -42.58 8.22 37.74
N ALA A 411 -43.27 7.26 37.10
CA ALA A 411 -44.71 7.05 37.26
C ALA A 411 -45.08 6.58 38.68
N GLU A 412 -44.21 5.84 39.36
CA GLU A 412 -44.41 5.43 40.75
C GLU A 412 -44.18 6.60 41.72
N THR A 413 -43.10 7.38 41.52
CA THR A 413 -42.79 8.58 42.28
C THR A 413 -43.93 9.60 42.19
N ALA A 414 -44.43 9.88 40.99
CA ALA A 414 -45.56 10.79 40.79
C ALA A 414 -46.87 10.29 41.43
N ARG A 415 -47.05 8.97 41.58
CA ARG A 415 -48.24 8.41 42.26
C ARG A 415 -48.16 8.52 43.78
N ARG A 416 -46.94 8.47 44.35
CA ARG A 416 -46.72 8.45 45.81
C ARG A 416 -46.51 9.82 46.41
N ARG A 417 -46.09 10.80 45.63
CA ARG A 417 -45.86 12.16 46.13
C ARG A 417 -47.17 12.81 46.59
N ASP A 418 -47.06 13.66 47.61
CA ASP A 418 -48.13 14.55 48.07
C ASP A 418 -47.87 16.03 47.72
N ASP A 419 -46.60 16.40 47.48
CA ASP A 419 -46.13 17.77 47.25
C ASP A 419 -45.44 17.93 45.88
N PRO A 420 -45.31 19.17 45.35
CA PRO A 420 -44.55 19.43 44.12
C PRO A 420 -43.11 18.91 44.24
N LEU A 421 -42.58 18.35 43.15
CA LEU A 421 -41.25 17.75 43.14
C LEU A 421 -40.18 18.75 42.74
N LEU A 422 -39.05 18.71 43.44
CA LEU A 422 -37.75 19.03 42.86
C LEU A 422 -37.15 17.74 42.28
N ILE A 423 -36.93 17.74 40.97
CA ILE A 423 -36.28 16.66 40.25
C ILE A 423 -34.82 17.03 40.05
N VAL A 424 -33.93 16.33 40.75
CA VAL A 424 -32.49 16.49 40.60
C VAL A 424 -31.96 15.34 39.76
N GLY A 425 -31.75 15.59 38.47
CA GLY A 425 -31.26 14.59 37.51
C GLY A 425 -29.77 14.77 37.26
N ASN A 426 -28.96 13.74 37.53
CA ASN A 426 -27.55 13.72 37.15
C ASN A 426 -27.37 13.09 35.77
N ILE A 427 -26.99 13.91 34.79
CA ILE A 427 -26.88 13.48 33.39
C ILE A 427 -25.81 12.41 33.19
N ALA A 428 -24.71 12.47 33.94
CA ALA A 428 -23.66 11.46 33.88
C ALA A 428 -24.18 10.08 34.31
N ALA A 429 -24.98 10.03 35.37
CA ALA A 429 -25.61 8.79 35.85
C ALA A 429 -26.64 8.24 34.87
N GLU A 430 -27.44 9.13 34.25
CA GLU A 430 -28.42 8.73 33.24
C GLU A 430 -27.76 8.20 31.96
N ILE A 431 -26.67 8.81 31.49
CA ILE A 431 -25.90 8.31 30.34
C ILE A 431 -25.31 6.93 30.66
N GLU A 432 -24.78 6.73 31.86
CA GLU A 432 -24.17 5.47 32.25
C GLU A 432 -25.18 4.31 32.25
N VAL A 433 -26.41 4.56 32.70
CA VAL A 433 -27.47 3.54 32.77
C VAL A 433 -28.20 3.34 31.44
N LEU A 434 -28.53 4.42 30.73
CA LEU A 434 -29.39 4.37 29.54
C LEU A 434 -28.62 4.42 28.21
N GLY A 435 -27.37 4.89 28.23
CA GLY A 435 -26.62 5.27 27.03
C GLY A 435 -27.01 6.64 26.50
N GLU A 436 -26.10 7.31 25.78
CA GLU A 436 -26.25 8.72 25.39
C GLU A 436 -27.50 8.99 24.51
N GLU A 437 -27.83 8.09 23.58
CA GLU A 437 -28.97 8.23 22.69
C GLU A 437 -30.31 8.15 23.45
N GLN A 438 -30.41 7.25 24.43
CA GLN A 438 -31.61 7.12 25.25
C GLN A 438 -31.68 8.16 26.37
N ALA A 439 -30.56 8.62 26.92
CA ALA A 439 -30.54 9.77 27.83
C ALA A 439 -31.01 11.05 27.11
N ARG A 440 -30.65 11.21 25.83
CA ARG A 440 -31.16 12.29 24.96
C ARG A 440 -32.66 12.13 24.71
N ALA A 441 -33.14 10.91 24.47
CA ALA A 441 -34.57 10.61 24.24
C ALA A 441 -35.45 10.72 25.51
N ALA A 442 -34.96 10.24 26.65
CA ALA A 442 -35.65 10.27 27.94
C ALA A 442 -35.92 11.70 28.41
N ARG A 443 -35.09 12.67 28.01
CA ARG A 443 -35.38 14.10 28.19
C ARG A 443 -36.59 14.58 27.37
N TYR A 444 -36.80 14.05 26.17
CA TYR A 444 -37.98 14.34 25.35
C TYR A 444 -39.23 13.57 25.83
N GLU A 445 -39.05 12.38 26.41
CA GLU A 445 -40.14 11.48 26.85
C GLU A 445 -40.55 11.64 28.33
N ASN A 446 -39.77 12.35 29.16
CA ASN A 446 -40.12 12.64 30.56
C ASN A 446 -41.43 13.47 30.73
N ASP A 447 -42.06 13.86 29.62
CA ASP A 447 -43.38 14.49 29.53
C ASP A 447 -44.46 13.55 28.94
N GLU A 448 -44.47 12.24 29.23
CA GLU A 448 -45.73 11.46 29.19
C GLU A 448 -46.75 11.95 30.24
N SER A 449 -46.85 13.25 30.50
CA SER A 449 -47.74 13.91 31.46
C SER A 449 -47.60 13.44 32.92
N VAL A 450 -46.48 12.82 33.29
CA VAL A 450 -46.24 12.26 34.63
C VAL A 450 -45.92 13.36 35.65
N PHE A 451 -45.21 14.40 35.24
CA PHE A 451 -44.82 15.52 36.11
C PHE A 451 -45.72 16.74 35.89
N GLU A 452 -46.01 17.47 36.97
CA GLU A 452 -46.88 18.62 37.00
C GLU A 452 -46.11 19.90 36.63
N ALA A 453 -46.81 20.93 36.17
CA ALA A 453 -46.19 22.21 35.82
C ALA A 453 -45.49 22.92 37.00
N THR A 454 -45.82 22.54 38.23
CA THR A 454 -45.17 23.01 39.46
C THR A 454 -43.87 22.27 39.80
N ASP A 455 -43.57 21.16 39.11
CA ASP A 455 -42.36 20.39 39.36
C ASP A 455 -41.13 21.11 38.78
N THR A 456 -40.14 21.33 39.65
CA THR A 456 -38.91 22.04 39.32
C THR A 456 -37.85 21.05 38.89
N VAL A 457 -37.14 21.32 37.79
CA VAL A 457 -36.08 20.42 37.29
C VAL A 457 -34.72 21.08 37.45
N LEU A 458 -33.80 20.39 38.13
CA LEU A 458 -32.39 20.73 38.20
C LEU A 458 -31.57 19.62 37.54
N ASN A 459 -31.01 19.92 36.36
CA ASN A 459 -30.09 19.02 35.69
C ASN A 459 -28.66 19.30 36.14
N VAL A 460 -28.01 18.27 36.65
CA VAL A 460 -26.62 18.31 37.08
C VAL A 460 -25.76 17.74 35.95
N VAL A 461 -24.86 18.57 35.43
CA VAL A 461 -23.97 18.21 34.31
C VAL A 461 -22.53 18.27 34.79
N ASP A 462 -21.83 17.15 34.69
CA ASP A 462 -20.41 17.06 35.01
C ASP A 462 -19.58 17.15 33.71
N GLY A 463 -18.81 18.22 33.57
CA GLY A 463 -18.01 18.49 32.37
C GLY A 463 -16.86 17.52 32.15
N GLU A 464 -16.50 16.68 33.13
CA GLU A 464 -15.49 15.63 32.93
C GLU A 464 -16.05 14.39 32.22
N THR A 465 -17.37 14.18 32.31
CA THR A 465 -18.05 12.97 31.82
C THR A 465 -19.02 13.25 30.68
N VAL A 466 -19.50 14.48 30.55
CA VAL A 466 -20.45 14.91 29.51
C VAL A 466 -19.74 15.77 28.46
N ASP A 467 -19.81 15.39 27.18
CA ASP A 467 -19.23 16.16 26.06
C ASP A 467 -19.84 17.57 25.94
N ASP A 468 -19.02 18.54 25.52
CA ASP A 468 -19.36 19.96 25.40
C ASP A 468 -20.60 20.22 24.54
N ALA A 469 -20.79 19.49 23.44
CA ALA A 469 -21.96 19.65 22.58
C ALA A 469 -23.24 19.18 23.30
N PHE A 470 -23.13 18.15 24.13
CA PHE A 470 -24.24 17.64 24.93
C PHE A 470 -24.53 18.56 26.14
N ALA A 471 -23.52 19.04 26.85
CA ALA A 471 -23.68 20.02 27.92
C ALA A 471 -24.30 21.33 27.42
N ALA A 472 -23.87 21.81 26.25
CA ALA A 472 -24.42 23.01 25.60
C ALA A 472 -25.90 22.87 25.23
N PHE A 473 -26.37 21.65 24.96
CA PHE A 473 -27.77 21.35 24.69
C PHE A 473 -28.65 21.57 25.94
N TYR A 474 -28.24 21.06 27.11
CA TYR A 474 -28.97 21.27 28.37
C TYR A 474 -28.94 22.74 28.81
N ALA A 475 -27.78 23.38 28.77
CA ALA A 475 -27.63 24.79 29.15
C ALA A 475 -28.40 25.74 28.24
N GLY A 476 -28.53 25.41 26.95
CA GLY A 476 -29.31 26.20 26.00
C GLY A 476 -30.80 26.24 26.35
N ALA A 477 -31.34 25.12 26.82
CA ALA A 477 -32.76 24.95 27.13
C ALA A 477 -33.15 25.34 28.58
N ALA A 478 -32.20 25.65 29.45
CA ALA A 478 -32.50 25.97 30.85
C ALA A 478 -32.92 27.44 31.03
N ASP A 479 -33.90 27.70 31.90
CA ASP A 479 -34.27 29.04 32.36
C ASP A 479 -33.16 29.66 33.20
N GLN A 480 -32.48 28.84 34.01
CA GLN A 480 -31.31 29.23 34.79
C GLN A 480 -30.13 28.29 34.54
N VAL A 481 -28.93 28.86 34.42
CA VAL A 481 -27.68 28.09 34.30
C VAL A 481 -26.72 28.59 35.37
N PHE A 482 -26.27 27.67 36.21
CA PHE A 482 -25.28 27.88 37.26
C PHE A 482 -24.03 27.09 36.92
N ARG A 483 -22.85 27.67 37.13
CA ARG A 483 -21.56 26.99 36.93
C ARG A 483 -20.78 26.92 38.24
N ALA A 484 -20.43 25.71 38.63
CA ALA A 484 -19.55 25.42 39.74
C ALA A 484 -18.14 25.19 39.21
N GLU A 485 -17.20 26.07 39.56
CA GLU A 485 -15.82 26.03 39.08
C GLU A 485 -14.81 26.26 40.22
N SER A 486 -13.57 25.83 40.02
CA SER A 486 -12.48 26.04 40.97
C SER A 486 -11.70 27.30 40.60
N ALA A 487 -11.92 28.40 41.32
CA ALA A 487 -11.24 29.67 41.08
C ALA A 487 -10.28 29.99 42.23
N GLN A 488 -8.98 30.11 41.92
CA GLN A 488 -7.93 30.45 42.89
C GLN A 488 -7.88 29.54 44.13
N GLY A 489 -8.17 28.24 43.95
CA GLY A 489 -8.19 27.25 45.03
C GLY A 489 -9.44 27.27 45.92
N THR A 490 -10.43 28.11 45.59
CA THR A 490 -11.73 28.15 46.26
C THR A 490 -12.81 27.71 45.26
N ARG A 491 -13.73 26.84 45.69
CA ARG A 491 -14.89 26.46 44.87
C ARG A 491 -15.86 27.64 44.81
N GLN A 492 -16.32 27.99 43.63
CA GLN A 492 -17.26 29.09 43.44
C GLN A 492 -18.45 28.64 42.61
N LEU A 493 -19.61 29.23 42.89
CA LEU A 493 -20.82 29.07 42.11
C LEU A 493 -21.15 30.40 41.43
N THR A 494 -21.31 30.36 40.12
CA THR A 494 -21.60 31.53 39.29
C THR A 494 -22.92 31.40 38.57
N VAL A 495 -23.67 32.49 38.47
CA VAL A 495 -24.91 32.54 37.67
C VAL A 495 -24.54 32.89 36.22
N ALA A 496 -24.60 31.90 35.33
CA ALA A 496 -24.30 32.06 33.90
C ALA A 496 -25.53 32.51 33.08
N LYS A 497 -26.75 32.14 33.51
CA LYS A 497 -28.03 32.54 32.90
C LYS A 497 -29.11 32.59 33.98
N SER A 498 -29.91 33.65 34.05
CA SER A 498 -31.12 33.75 34.88
C SER A 498 -31.98 34.94 34.41
N PRO A 499 -33.32 34.89 34.44
CA PRO A 499 -34.21 35.92 33.86
C PRO A 499 -34.09 37.34 34.45
N ASP A 500 -33.48 37.50 35.63
CA ASP A 500 -33.50 38.76 36.39
C ASP A 500 -32.13 39.22 36.89
N VAL A 501 -31.07 38.46 36.60
CA VAL A 501 -29.71 38.70 37.09
C VAL A 501 -28.82 39.16 35.96
N THR A 502 -28.38 40.42 36.01
CA THR A 502 -27.46 41.01 35.03
C THR A 502 -26.05 41.16 35.61
N GLY A 503 -25.06 40.56 34.94
CA GLY A 503 -23.71 40.39 35.49
C GLY A 503 -23.58 39.06 36.21
N THR A 504 -22.37 38.52 36.36
CA THR A 504 -22.10 37.18 36.90
C THR A 504 -21.86 37.24 38.42
N PRO A 505 -22.89 37.24 39.29
CA PRO A 505 -22.65 37.09 40.73
C PRO A 505 -21.99 35.74 40.96
N SER A 506 -20.94 35.78 41.78
CA SER A 506 -20.20 34.59 42.24
C SER A 506 -20.26 34.56 43.75
N ALA A 507 -20.55 33.40 44.31
CA ALA A 507 -20.42 33.15 45.75
C ALA A 507 -19.53 31.92 46.00
N PRO A 508 -18.85 31.85 47.16
CA PRO A 508 -18.16 30.64 47.58
C PRO A 508 -19.13 29.47 47.68
N LEU A 509 -18.74 28.30 47.19
CA LEU A 509 -19.46 27.05 47.41
C LEU A 509 -18.97 26.44 48.73
N GLU A 510 -19.75 26.62 49.80
CA GLU A 510 -19.36 26.22 51.15
C GLU A 510 -19.54 24.71 51.40
N ARG A 511 -18.60 24.11 52.13
CA ARG A 511 -18.76 22.77 52.70
C ARG A 511 -19.46 22.86 54.05
N THR A 512 -20.43 21.99 54.29
CA THR A 512 -21.01 21.77 55.61
C THR A 512 -19.90 21.34 56.58
N THR A 513 -19.49 22.23 57.49
CA THR A 513 -18.54 21.91 58.55
C THR A 513 -19.31 21.70 59.85
N HIS A 514 -19.21 20.48 60.40
CA HIS A 514 -19.78 20.10 61.70
C HIS A 514 -19.37 21.07 62.81
N ASN A 515 -20.34 21.56 63.59
CA ASN A 515 -20.12 22.25 64.85
C ASN A 515 -20.55 21.35 66.02
N GLY A 516 -19.74 20.33 66.31
CA GLY A 516 -19.83 19.53 67.54
C GLY A 516 -18.95 20.14 68.63
N MET A 517 -19.58 20.82 69.59
CA MET A 517 -18.90 21.49 70.72
C MET A 517 -18.17 20.48 71.62
N ILE A 518 -16.94 20.84 71.98
CA ILE A 518 -16.07 20.22 72.98
C ILE A 518 -16.79 20.07 74.33
N ALA A 519 -16.63 18.94 75.01
CA ALA A 519 -16.42 18.96 76.47
C ALA A 519 -15.60 17.75 76.93
N ASN A 520 -14.31 17.99 77.15
CA ASN A 520 -13.65 17.39 78.30
C ASN A 520 -13.52 18.51 79.35
N ASP A 521 -14.60 18.77 80.09
CA ASP A 521 -14.51 19.15 81.51
C ASP A 521 -15.87 18.93 82.21
N ARG A 522 -15.87 17.86 83.01
CA ARG A 522 -16.81 17.38 84.06
C ARG A 522 -18.16 16.79 83.70
#